data_AF-A0A945CG27-F1
#
_entry.id   AF-A0A945CG27-F1
#
_cell.length_a   1.000
_cell.length_b   1.000
_cell.length_c   1.000
_cell.angle_alpha   90.00
_cell.angle_beta   90.00
_cell.angle_gamma   90.00
#
_symmetry.space_group_name_H-M   'P 1'
#
loop_
_entity.id
_entity.type
_entity.pdbx_description
1 polymer ?
#
loop_
_entity_poly.entity_id
_entity_poly.type
_entity_poly.pdbx_seq_one_letter_code
_entity_poly.pdbx_strand_id
1 'polypeptide(L)'
;MGERRFFKVLVYEGGEEPKVEVTVPLKLAKWALKILPVVKGEVEKHADLDFESLKELLEEGFNELEELEPLDLVKVNDGDTRVRIAIE
;
A
#
# COMPACT_ATOMS: atom_id res chain seq x y z
N MET A 1 -18.23 14.34 -10.66
CA MET A 1 -17.65 13.00 -10.88
C MET A 1 -16.40 12.95 -10.03
N GLY A 2 -16.37 12.17 -8.94
CA GLY A 2 -15.19 12.12 -8.07
C GLY A 2 -13.99 11.51 -8.79
N GLU A 3 -12.81 12.11 -8.63
CA GLU A 3 -11.55 11.61 -9.18
C GLU A 3 -11.29 10.16 -8.71
N ARG A 4 -10.89 9.29 -9.64
CA ARG A 4 -10.56 7.90 -9.33
C ARG A 4 -9.16 7.88 -8.74
N ARG A 5 -9.06 7.68 -7.43
CA ARG A 5 -7.78 7.53 -6.72
C ARG A 5 -7.26 6.10 -6.76
N PHE A 6 -5.95 5.94 -6.87
CA PHE A 6 -5.23 4.69 -6.93
C PHE A 6 -4.13 4.66 -5.86
N PHE A 7 -3.93 3.50 -5.24
CA PHE A 7 -2.78 3.15 -4.43
C PHE A 7 -1.76 2.42 -5.31
N LYS A 8 -0.57 2.98 -5.44
CA LYS A 8 0.52 2.44 -6.24
C LYS A 8 1.68 2.00 -5.37
N VAL A 9 2.19 0.79 -5.62
CA VAL A 9 3.45 0.30 -5.06
C VAL A 9 4.41 0.06 -6.22
N LEU A 10 5.52 0.80 -6.21
CA LEU A 10 6.58 0.73 -7.20
C LEU A 10 7.86 0.21 -6.52
N VAL A 11 8.43 -0.87 -7.05
CA VAL A 11 9.71 -1.42 -6.58
C VAL A 11 10.72 -1.33 -7.70
N TYR A 12 11.82 -0.64 -7.45
CA TYR A 12 12.94 -0.46 -8.36
C TYR A 12 14.11 -1.32 -7.89
N GLU A 13 14.81 -1.95 -8.83
CA GLU A 13 16.07 -2.68 -8.58
C GLU A 13 17.12 -2.17 -9.58
N GLY A 14 18.10 -1.42 -9.10
CA GLY A 14 19.28 -0.99 -9.87
C GLY A 14 19.04 -0.05 -11.06
N GLY A 15 17.79 0.38 -11.33
CA GLY A 15 17.42 1.18 -12.49
C GLY A 15 16.36 2.26 -12.24
N GLU A 16 16.09 3.08 -13.27
CA GLU A 16 15.09 4.16 -13.23
C GLU A 16 13.65 3.67 -13.43
N GLU A 17 13.45 2.54 -14.09
CA GLU A 17 12.13 1.92 -14.26
C GLU A 17 11.82 0.96 -13.10
N PRO A 18 10.56 0.91 -12.63
CA PRO A 18 10.16 -0.04 -11.60
C PRO A 18 10.16 -1.46 -12.18
N LYS A 19 10.79 -2.40 -11.47
CA LYS A 19 10.71 -3.84 -11.76
C LYS A 19 9.33 -4.39 -11.43
N VAL A 20 8.71 -3.87 -10.38
CA VAL A 20 7.35 -4.24 -9.96
C VAL A 20 6.53 -2.97 -9.83
N GLU A 21 5.38 -2.95 -10.50
CA GLU A 21 4.36 -1.91 -10.35
C GLU A 21 3.03 -2.60 -10.01
N VAL A 22 2.48 -2.24 -8.85
CA VAL A 22 1.16 -2.68 -8.40
C VAL A 22 0.27 -1.46 -8.26
N THR A 23 -0.75 -1.36 -9.10
CA THR A 23 -1.72 -0.26 -9.08
C THR A 23 -3.09 -0.79 -8.70
N VAL A 24 -3.64 -0.31 -7.59
CA VAL A 24 -4.92 -0.77 -7.04
C VAL A 24 -5.83 0.45 -6.82
N PRO A 25 -7.08 0.47 -7.32
CA PRO A 25 -8.04 1.51 -6.95
C PRO A 25 -8.14 1.64 -5.43
N LEU A 26 -8.08 2.86 -4.88
CA LEU A 26 -8.08 3.08 -3.43
C LEU A 26 -9.29 2.44 -2.75
N LYS A 27 -10.45 2.45 -3.43
CA LYS A 27 -11.68 1.77 -2.97
C LYS A 27 -11.50 0.25 -2.82
N LEU A 28 -10.74 -0.38 -3.72
CA LEU A 28 -10.43 -1.81 -3.64
C LEU A 28 -9.39 -2.09 -2.56
N ALA A 29 -8.39 -1.23 -2.37
CA ALA A 29 -7.43 -1.35 -1.28
C ALA A 29 -8.13 -1.25 0.10
N LYS A 30 -9.04 -0.28 0.26
CA LYS A 30 -9.92 -0.15 1.44
C LYS A 30 -10.80 -1.38 1.65
N TRP A 31 -11.31 -1.98 0.57
CA TRP A 31 -12.12 -3.19 0.67
C TRP A 31 -11.27 -4.41 1.07
N ALA A 32 -10.05 -4.53 0.56
CA ALA A 32 -9.11 -5.58 0.95
C ALA A 32 -8.76 -5.51 2.45
N LEU A 33 -8.58 -4.31 3.01
CA LEU A 33 -8.40 -4.13 4.46
C LEU A 33 -9.58 -4.67 5.28
N LYS A 34 -10.81 -4.50 4.79
CA LYS A 34 -12.00 -5.03 5.49
C LYS A 34 -12.04 -6.56 5.48
N ILE A 35 -11.34 -7.20 4.56
CA ILE A 35 -11.26 -8.67 4.42
C ILE A 35 -10.04 -9.25 5.12
N LEU A 36 -9.02 -8.42 5.39
CA LEU A 36 -7.84 -8.80 6.15
C LEU A 36 -8.17 -9.66 7.40
N PRO A 37 -9.18 -9.34 8.22
CA PRO A 37 -9.55 -10.17 9.38
C PRO A 37 -10.03 -11.58 9.02
N VAL A 38 -10.64 -11.75 7.85
CA VAL A 38 -11.15 -13.04 7.37
C VAL A 38 -10.01 -13.93 6.88
N VAL A 39 -8.97 -13.33 6.28
CA VAL A 39 -7.81 -14.05 5.76
C VAL A 39 -6.64 -14.15 6.74
N LYS A 40 -6.70 -13.41 7.86
CA LYS A 40 -5.67 -13.35 8.92
C LYS A 40 -5.13 -14.73 9.28
N GLY A 41 -6.02 -15.67 9.57
CA GLY A 41 -5.64 -17.02 10.00
C GLY A 41 -4.88 -17.85 8.95
N GLU A 42 -4.99 -17.54 7.65
CA GLU A 42 -4.14 -18.18 6.64
C GLU A 42 -2.84 -17.44 6.40
N VAL A 43 -2.85 -16.10 6.48
CA VAL A 43 -1.63 -15.33 6.27
C VAL A 43 -0.65 -15.49 7.43
N GLU A 44 -1.14 -15.57 8.68
CA GLU A 44 -0.32 -15.85 9.86
C GLU A 44 0.42 -17.20 9.80
N LYS A 45 -0.07 -18.16 9.00
CA LYS A 45 0.63 -19.44 8.79
C LYS A 45 1.86 -19.31 7.88
N HIS A 46 1.90 -18.27 7.07
CA HIS A 46 2.92 -18.07 6.04
C HIS A 46 3.79 -16.84 6.29
N ALA A 47 3.38 -15.94 7.17
CA ALA A 47 4.11 -14.73 7.51
C ALA A 47 3.83 -14.32 8.98
N ASP A 48 4.89 -13.99 9.71
CA ASP A 48 4.79 -13.42 11.06
C ASP A 48 4.56 -11.91 10.94
N LEU A 49 3.28 -11.51 10.95
CA LEU A 49 2.84 -10.13 10.73
C LEU A 49 1.87 -9.73 11.84
N ASP A 50 2.11 -8.56 12.43
CA ASP A 50 1.16 -7.94 13.35
C ASP A 50 0.02 -7.28 12.57
N PHE A 51 -1.05 -8.05 12.37
CA PHE A 51 -2.22 -7.64 11.59
C PHE A 51 -2.98 -6.45 12.17
N GLU A 52 -3.02 -6.30 13.49
CA GLU A 52 -3.74 -5.18 14.11
C GLU A 52 -2.98 -3.88 13.86
N SER A 53 -1.67 -3.88 14.13
CA SER A 53 -0.81 -2.73 13.84
C SER A 53 -0.81 -2.38 12.34
N LEU A 54 -0.77 -3.38 11.46
CA LEU A 54 -0.82 -3.16 10.01
C LEU A 54 -2.16 -2.54 9.57
N LYS A 55 -3.27 -3.04 10.12
CA LYS A 55 -4.60 -2.53 9.81
C LYS A 55 -4.80 -1.11 10.31
N GLU A 56 -4.40 -0.81 11.54
CA GLU A 56 -4.49 0.55 12.11
C GLU A 56 -3.66 1.55 11.29
N LEU A 57 -2.40 1.21 10.96
CA LEU A 57 -1.54 2.03 10.10
C LEU A 57 -2.17 2.30 8.73
N LEU A 58 -2.76 1.28 8.11
CA LEU A 58 -3.37 1.41 6.78
C LEU A 58 -4.72 2.15 6.84
N GLU A 59 -5.51 2.00 7.91
CA GLU A 59 -6.77 2.73 8.11
C GLU A 59 -6.52 4.21 8.42
N GLU A 60 -5.57 4.52 9.32
CA GLU A 60 -5.14 5.89 9.62
C GLU A 60 -4.62 6.56 8.35
N GLY A 61 -3.69 5.90 7.65
CA GLY A 61 -3.21 6.34 6.36
C GLY A 61 -4.35 6.60 5.39
N PHE A 62 -5.20 5.61 5.09
CA PHE A 62 -6.25 5.81 4.08
C PHE A 62 -7.35 6.82 4.43
N ASN A 63 -7.53 7.18 5.70
CA ASN A 63 -8.46 8.23 6.12
C ASN A 63 -7.83 9.62 5.95
N GLU A 64 -6.57 9.81 6.35
CA GLU A 64 -5.84 11.06 6.12
C GLU A 64 -5.62 11.34 4.61
N LEU A 65 -5.55 10.28 3.82
CA LEU A 65 -5.22 10.33 2.39
C LEU A 65 -6.40 10.56 1.45
N GLU A 66 -7.64 10.55 1.94
CA GLU A 66 -8.80 10.98 1.12
C GLU A 66 -8.89 12.50 0.98
N GLU A 67 -8.15 13.25 1.80
CA GLU A 67 -8.20 14.72 1.80
C GLU A 67 -7.01 15.38 1.09
N LEU A 68 -5.94 14.63 0.80
CA LEU A 68 -4.69 15.17 0.23
C LEU A 68 -4.57 14.99 -1.30
N GLU A 69 -3.77 15.88 -1.91
CA GLU A 69 -3.24 15.80 -3.29
C GLU A 69 -2.36 14.53 -3.49
N PRO A 70 -1.93 14.19 -4.73
CA PRO A 70 -1.06 13.03 -4.95
C PRO A 70 0.15 13.01 -4.01
N LEU A 71 0.30 11.93 -3.24
CA LEU A 71 1.20 11.86 -2.10
C LEU A 71 2.05 10.59 -2.14
N ASP A 72 3.35 10.74 -1.85
CA ASP A 72 4.25 9.63 -1.57
C ASP A 72 4.16 9.23 -0.11
N LEU A 73 3.67 8.02 0.15
CA LEU A 73 3.45 7.47 1.49
C LEU A 73 4.72 6.93 2.12
N VAL A 74 5.46 6.16 1.33
CA VAL A 74 6.66 5.47 1.80
C VAL A 74 7.68 5.54 0.69
N LYS A 75 8.89 5.96 1.05
CA LYS A 75 10.05 5.91 0.16
C LYS A 75 11.21 5.27 0.91
N VAL A 76 11.44 3.99 0.63
CA VAL A 76 12.59 3.25 1.14
C VAL A 76 13.65 3.20 0.05
N ASN A 77 14.90 3.45 0.43
CA ASN A 77 16.05 3.30 -0.45
C ASN A 77 17.11 2.51 0.31
N ASP A 78 17.37 1.29 -0.15
CA ASP A 78 18.39 0.40 0.40
C ASP A 78 19.35 0.00 -0.72
N GLY A 79 20.34 0.88 -0.98
CA GLY A 79 21.35 0.71 -2.02
C GLY A 79 20.74 0.54 -3.41
N ASP A 80 20.60 -0.72 -3.83
CA ASP A 80 20.09 -1.10 -5.15
C ASP A 80 18.56 -1.23 -5.20
N THR A 81 17.88 -1.36 -4.05
CA THR A 81 16.42 -1.50 -4.01
C THR A 81 15.76 -0.20 -3.56
N ARG A 82 14.79 0.29 -4.34
CA ARG A 82 13.95 1.42 -3.94
C ARG A 82 12.50 1.00 -3.93
N VAL A 83 11.77 1.26 -2.86
CA VAL A 83 10.32 1.04 -2.78
C VAL A 83 9.64 2.38 -2.63
N ARG A 84 8.68 2.67 -3.51
CA ARG A 84 7.83 3.85 -3.45
C ARG A 84 6.38 3.41 -3.36
N ILE A 85 5.69 3.84 -2.32
CA ILE A 85 4.25 3.66 -2.17
C ILE A 85 3.62 5.05 -2.31
N ALA A 86 2.63 5.22 -3.18
CA ALA A 86 2.02 6.52 -3.47
C ALA A 86 0.50 6.41 -3.69
N ILE A 87 -0.21 7.53 -3.53
CA ILE A 87 -1.60 7.68 -3.96
C ILE A 87 -1.69 8.74 -5.05
N GLU A 88 -2.38 8.41 -6.14
CA GLU A 88 -2.60 9.26 -7.32
C GLU A 88 -4.09 9.35 -7.66
#